data_AF-A0A7C1L1S2-F1
#
_entry.id   AF-A0A7C1L1S2-F1
#
_cell.length_a   1.000
_cell.length_b   1.000
_cell.length_c   1.000
_cell.angle_alpha   90.00
_cell.angle_beta   90.00
_cell.angle_gamma   90.00
#
_symmetry.space_group_name_H-M   'P 1'
#
loop_
_entity.id
_entity.type
_entity.pdbx_description
1 polymer ?
#
loop_
_entity_poly.entity_id
_entity_poly.type
_entity_poly.pdbx_seq_one_letter_code
_entity_poly.pdbx_strand_id
1 'polypeptide(L)'
;MNEGFFTAKQTQSKSRPDGKTYSCASCGLYKDARSPKMKPYGEFKKKILIIGEAPGKTEDQRGHPWQGKMGRLLQNTFRRKLGMDLFEDCLCMNAVNCRPENNRTPTNYEVDCCRRSVLKVIEERKPKVIILLGNSALYCLLGHRWKKDLGGIMKWRGWTIPDQDFNCWICPTFHPSFVGREEKEVETVWLQDLERAIKKVDTYLLSKYDKPLIKIIEALDLSEILPSIPENYNRVAFDYETTGIKPHAKGHRIICVSIATSENKCYVFMMPKSRIERQPFIDLLANPDIGKMAHNMKFEEAWSVVRLRQPVQNWVWDSMQAAHVLDNRPGVTGLKFQVYVRFGVVDYSSEVEPYLKSASKDGNAINHIYELLEKPGGKEMLLKYCGWDAIWTYRLSMLQMNEMNYEDDLPF
;
A
#
# COMPACT_ATOMS: atom_id res chain seq x y z
N MET A 1 1.81 9.08 -25.08
CA MET A 1 1.10 7.83 -24.73
C MET A 1 1.70 7.33 -23.42
N ASN A 2 0.98 7.55 -22.31
CA ASN A 2 1.47 7.29 -20.96
C ASN A 2 1.20 5.83 -20.60
N GLU A 3 2.12 4.95 -20.94
CA GLU A 3 2.15 3.58 -20.42
C GLU A 3 2.74 3.61 -19.01
N GLY A 4 1.88 3.36 -18.02
CA GLY A 4 2.32 2.96 -16.69
C GLY A 4 3.14 1.67 -16.79
N PHE A 5 4.10 1.50 -15.88
CA PHE A 5 5.12 0.44 -15.91
C PHE A 5 4.56 -0.98 -16.01
N PHE A 6 3.31 -1.17 -15.59
CA PHE A 6 2.47 -2.28 -16.01
C PHE A 6 1.18 -1.71 -16.58
N THR A 7 0.83 -2.11 -17.80
CA THR A 7 -0.54 -1.91 -18.29
C THR A 7 -1.49 -2.73 -17.42
N ALA A 8 -2.75 -2.32 -17.30
CA ALA A 8 -3.77 -3.13 -16.65
C ALA A 8 -3.79 -4.58 -17.18
N LYS A 9 -3.34 -4.83 -18.42
CA LYS A 9 -3.16 -6.18 -19.00
C LYS A 9 -2.10 -7.05 -18.31
N GLN A 10 -1.09 -6.47 -17.66
CA GLN A 10 0.04 -7.19 -17.04
C GLN A 10 -0.19 -7.49 -15.55
N THR A 11 -1.05 -6.73 -14.87
CA THR A 11 -1.48 -6.97 -13.48
C THR A 11 -2.92 -7.50 -13.37
N GLN A 12 -3.71 -7.43 -14.45
CA GLN A 12 -4.95 -8.21 -14.58
C GLN A 12 -4.59 -9.68 -14.66
N SER A 13 -4.57 -10.32 -13.50
CA SER A 13 -4.78 -11.74 -13.48
C SER A 13 -6.23 -11.99 -13.97
N LYS A 14 -6.36 -12.33 -15.25
CA LYS A 14 -7.62 -12.87 -15.84
C LYS A 14 -7.99 -14.20 -15.17
N SER A 15 -6.99 -14.86 -14.58
CA SER A 15 -7.01 -16.05 -13.74
C SER A 15 -6.43 -15.74 -12.37
N ARG A 16 -6.73 -16.53 -11.33
CA ARG A 16 -6.34 -16.25 -9.94
C ARG A 16 -4.82 -16.43 -9.67
N PRO A 17 -4.31 -16.16 -8.44
CA PRO A 17 -2.91 -16.43 -8.08
C PRO A 17 -2.44 -17.87 -8.35
N ASP A 18 -3.36 -18.83 -8.44
CA ASP A 18 -3.13 -20.24 -8.81
C ASP A 18 -3.31 -20.52 -10.33
N GLY A 19 -3.59 -19.48 -11.13
CA GLY A 19 -3.85 -19.59 -12.57
C GLY A 19 -5.21 -20.19 -12.95
N LYS A 20 -6.08 -20.55 -11.99
CA LYS A 20 -7.35 -21.24 -12.28
C LYS A 20 -8.51 -20.28 -12.54
N THR A 21 -9.37 -20.66 -13.48
CA THR A 21 -10.65 -20.01 -13.76
C THR A 21 -11.77 -20.83 -13.14
N TYR A 22 -12.49 -20.26 -12.17
CA TYR A 22 -13.62 -20.93 -11.56
C TYR A 22 -14.92 -20.28 -12.05
N SER A 23 -15.98 -21.09 -12.17
CA SER A 23 -17.31 -20.59 -12.48
C SER A 23 -18.04 -20.20 -11.20
N CYS A 24 -19.14 -19.46 -11.32
CA CYS A 24 -19.97 -19.12 -10.16
C CYS A 24 -20.49 -20.37 -9.41
N ALA A 25 -20.64 -21.50 -10.11
CA ALA A 25 -21.08 -22.77 -9.52
C ALA A 25 -19.97 -23.54 -8.79
N SER A 26 -18.69 -23.19 -8.99
CA SER A 26 -17.56 -23.97 -8.45
C SER A 26 -17.54 -24.08 -6.93
N CYS A 27 -18.07 -23.08 -6.23
CA CYS A 27 -18.14 -23.10 -4.76
C CYS A 27 -19.31 -23.91 -4.17
N GLY A 28 -20.30 -24.30 -4.97
CA GLY A 28 -21.48 -25.04 -4.49
C GLY A 28 -22.47 -24.27 -3.62
N LEU A 29 -22.14 -23.08 -3.11
CA LEU A 29 -23.01 -22.29 -2.19
C LEU A 29 -24.41 -21.98 -2.71
N TYR A 30 -24.62 -22.00 -4.02
CA TYR A 30 -25.94 -21.77 -4.62
C TYR A 30 -26.95 -22.88 -4.31
N LYS A 31 -26.49 -24.08 -3.92
CA LYS A 31 -27.34 -25.26 -3.69
C LYS A 31 -28.26 -25.07 -2.49
N ASP A 32 -27.77 -24.42 -1.44
CA ASP A 32 -28.48 -24.26 -0.16
C ASP A 32 -29.07 -22.84 0.02
N ALA A 33 -28.76 -21.93 -0.90
CA ALA A 33 -29.26 -20.55 -0.88
C ALA A 33 -30.67 -20.46 -1.47
N ARG A 34 -31.58 -19.74 -0.81
CA ARG A 34 -32.92 -19.44 -1.34
C ARG A 34 -32.87 -18.38 -2.45
N SER A 35 -31.98 -17.41 -2.32
CA SER A 35 -31.75 -16.34 -3.29
C SER A 35 -30.31 -16.42 -3.81
N PRO A 36 -29.96 -17.45 -4.59
CA PRO A 36 -28.60 -17.62 -5.09
C PRO A 36 -28.23 -16.47 -6.03
N LYS A 37 -26.96 -16.09 -6.03
CA LYS A 37 -26.42 -14.98 -6.85
C LYS A 37 -27.16 -13.67 -6.59
N MET A 38 -27.33 -13.33 -5.32
CA MET A 38 -27.93 -12.08 -4.88
C MET A 38 -27.31 -10.90 -5.62
N LYS A 39 -28.17 -10.11 -6.27
CA LYS A 39 -27.74 -8.96 -7.06
C LYS A 39 -27.35 -7.80 -6.14
N PRO A 40 -26.47 -6.89 -6.60
CA PRO A 40 -26.27 -5.61 -5.94
C PRO A 40 -27.59 -4.85 -5.79
N TYR A 41 -27.75 -4.10 -4.71
CA TYR A 41 -29.00 -3.42 -4.35
C TYR A 41 -28.78 -1.97 -3.90
N GLY A 42 -29.60 -1.05 -4.39
CA GLY A 42 -29.52 0.39 -4.13
C GLY A 42 -29.41 1.22 -5.41
N GLU A 43 -29.71 2.52 -5.30
CA GLU A 43 -29.82 3.48 -6.40
C GLU A 43 -28.48 4.13 -6.77
N PHE A 44 -27.45 3.98 -5.93
CA PHE A 44 -26.07 4.41 -6.21
C PHE A 44 -25.91 5.91 -6.51
N LYS A 45 -26.79 6.78 -6.00
CA LYS A 45 -26.79 8.22 -6.31
C LYS A 45 -25.44 8.90 -6.03
N LYS A 46 -24.76 8.51 -4.96
CA LYS A 46 -23.45 9.07 -4.56
C LYS A 46 -22.25 8.26 -5.07
N LYS A 47 -22.49 7.24 -5.89
CA LYS A 47 -21.46 6.33 -6.44
C LYS A 47 -20.59 5.66 -5.37
N ILE A 48 -21.20 5.30 -4.23
CA ILE A 48 -20.56 4.56 -3.15
C ILE A 48 -20.90 3.07 -3.29
N LEU A 49 -19.88 2.22 -3.37
CA LEU A 49 -20.04 0.76 -3.36
C LEU A 49 -19.74 0.22 -1.97
N ILE A 50 -20.70 -0.47 -1.35
CA ILE A 50 -20.52 -1.17 -0.08
C ILE A 50 -20.34 -2.66 -0.36
N ILE A 51 -19.26 -3.25 0.16
CA ILE A 51 -18.98 -4.68 0.04
C ILE A 51 -18.94 -5.31 1.43
N GLY A 52 -19.91 -6.18 1.73
CA GLY A 52 -19.98 -7.00 2.95
C GLY A 52 -19.37 -8.39 2.79
N GLU A 53 -19.63 -9.27 3.76
CA GLU A 53 -19.12 -10.65 3.79
C GLU A 53 -19.92 -11.58 2.88
N ALA A 54 -21.17 -11.87 3.27
CA ALA A 54 -22.11 -12.73 2.56
C ALA A 54 -23.56 -12.47 3.02
N PRO A 55 -24.59 -12.88 2.26
CA PRO A 55 -25.97 -12.81 2.72
C PRO A 55 -26.19 -13.64 3.99
N GLY A 56 -26.88 -13.06 4.97
CA GLY A 56 -27.42 -13.79 6.11
C GLY A 56 -28.77 -14.43 5.80
N LYS A 57 -29.35 -15.10 6.79
CA LYS A 57 -30.66 -15.78 6.66
C LYS A 57 -31.77 -14.86 6.17
N THR A 58 -31.87 -13.65 6.73
CA THR A 58 -32.93 -12.70 6.38
C THR A 58 -32.72 -12.13 4.98
N GLU A 59 -31.48 -11.82 4.63
CA GLU A 59 -31.10 -11.37 3.28
C GLU A 59 -31.46 -12.44 2.24
N ASP A 60 -31.08 -13.69 2.48
CA ASP A 60 -31.34 -14.82 1.58
C ASP A 60 -32.85 -15.10 1.42
N GLN A 61 -33.64 -14.92 2.47
CA GLN A 61 -35.10 -15.02 2.41
C GLN A 61 -35.74 -13.88 1.62
N ARG A 62 -35.20 -12.66 1.72
CA ARG A 62 -35.76 -11.46 1.08
C ARG A 62 -35.20 -11.17 -0.30
N GLY A 63 -34.08 -11.81 -0.68
CA GLY A 63 -33.40 -11.59 -1.96
C GLY A 63 -32.57 -10.31 -2.05
N HIS A 64 -32.34 -9.61 -0.92
CA HIS A 64 -31.65 -8.31 -0.89
C HIS A 64 -30.63 -8.24 0.25
N PRO A 65 -29.49 -7.55 0.09
CA PRO A 65 -28.48 -7.40 1.14
C PRO A 65 -28.97 -6.46 2.27
N TRP A 66 -28.32 -6.58 3.43
CA TRP A 66 -28.50 -5.72 4.61
C TRP A 66 -29.93 -5.64 5.17
N GLN A 67 -30.68 -6.74 5.14
CA GLN A 67 -32.07 -6.80 5.60
C GLN A 67 -32.24 -7.28 7.05
N GLY A 68 -31.23 -7.97 7.58
CA GLY A 68 -31.18 -8.51 8.94
C GLY A 68 -30.78 -7.48 9.98
N LYS A 69 -30.58 -7.94 11.22
CA LYS A 69 -30.27 -7.09 12.39
C LYS A 69 -29.05 -6.19 12.14
N MET A 70 -27.97 -6.76 11.60
CA MET A 70 -26.72 -6.03 11.35
C MET A 70 -26.84 -5.04 10.17
N GLY A 71 -27.66 -5.37 9.17
CA GLY A 71 -28.00 -4.44 8.10
C GLY A 71 -28.82 -3.24 8.60
N ARG A 72 -29.74 -3.45 9.54
CA ARG A 72 -30.47 -2.34 10.19
C ARG A 72 -29.57 -1.45 11.03
N LEU A 73 -28.55 -2.00 11.69
CA LEU A 73 -27.52 -1.21 12.37
C LEU A 73 -26.82 -0.30 11.36
N LEU A 74 -26.31 -0.87 10.26
CA LEU A 74 -25.66 -0.12 9.18
C LEU A 74 -26.56 0.99 8.62
N GLN A 75 -27.82 0.66 8.26
CA GLN A 75 -28.80 1.63 7.76
C GLN A 75 -29.04 2.78 8.76
N ASN A 76 -29.19 2.45 10.05
CA ASN A 76 -29.39 3.47 11.08
C ASN A 76 -28.16 4.36 11.27
N THR A 77 -26.96 3.81 11.21
CA THR A 77 -25.72 4.58 11.27
C THR A 77 -25.62 5.54 10.09
N PHE A 78 -25.85 5.07 8.87
CA PHE A 78 -25.87 5.92 7.67
C PHE A 78 -26.86 7.07 7.81
N ARG A 79 -28.11 6.75 8.16
CA ARG A 79 -29.18 7.75 8.26
C ARG A 79 -28.97 8.75 9.39
N ARG A 80 -28.62 8.27 10.59
CA ARG A 80 -28.61 9.09 11.82
C ARG A 80 -27.28 9.75 12.12
N LYS A 81 -26.17 9.18 11.65
CA LYS A 81 -24.82 9.67 11.97
C LYS A 81 -24.12 10.27 10.76
N LEU A 82 -24.38 9.75 9.56
CA LEU A 82 -23.70 10.18 8.33
C LEU A 82 -24.58 11.07 7.44
N GLY A 83 -25.87 11.21 7.76
CA GLY A 83 -26.81 12.03 6.98
C GLY A 83 -27.07 11.48 5.56
N MET A 84 -26.93 10.17 5.37
CA MET A 84 -27.07 9.49 4.08
C MET A 84 -28.05 8.32 4.18
N ASP A 85 -28.72 7.98 3.09
CA ASP A 85 -29.51 6.76 3.02
C ASP A 85 -28.69 5.64 2.36
N LEU A 86 -28.59 4.49 3.03
CA LEU A 86 -27.76 3.39 2.57
C LEU A 86 -28.18 2.88 1.18
N PHE A 87 -29.48 2.86 0.88
CA PHE A 87 -30.00 2.30 -0.37
C PHE A 87 -30.26 3.35 -1.45
N GLU A 88 -30.50 4.61 -1.10
CA GLU A 88 -30.53 5.67 -2.12
C GLU A 88 -29.13 6.08 -2.57
N ASP A 89 -28.19 6.25 -1.63
CA ASP A 89 -26.89 6.83 -1.94
C ASP A 89 -25.86 5.80 -2.39
N CYS A 90 -25.98 4.56 -1.90
CA CYS A 90 -25.00 3.50 -2.14
C CYS A 90 -25.55 2.37 -3.01
N LEU A 91 -24.63 1.56 -3.54
CA LEU A 91 -24.91 0.24 -4.09
C LEU A 91 -24.29 -0.79 -3.15
N CYS A 92 -25.10 -1.71 -2.66
CA CYS A 92 -24.70 -2.70 -1.67
C CYS A 92 -24.55 -4.07 -2.31
N MET A 93 -23.43 -4.75 -2.04
CA MET A 93 -23.21 -6.15 -2.39
C MET A 93 -22.31 -6.85 -1.35
N ASN A 94 -21.98 -8.12 -1.58
CA ASN A 94 -21.11 -8.90 -0.70
C ASN A 94 -19.92 -9.49 -1.47
N ALA A 95 -18.88 -9.87 -0.75
CA ALA A 95 -17.74 -10.63 -1.28
C ALA A 95 -18.18 -11.98 -1.85
N VAL A 96 -19.20 -12.61 -1.25
CA VAL A 96 -19.89 -13.80 -1.77
C VAL A 96 -21.38 -13.52 -1.88
N ASN A 97 -21.99 -13.82 -3.03
CA ASN A 97 -23.40 -13.48 -3.33
C ASN A 97 -24.40 -14.62 -3.04
N CYS A 98 -23.97 -15.69 -2.38
CA CYS A 98 -24.81 -16.79 -1.90
C CYS A 98 -24.59 -16.96 -0.40
N ARG A 99 -25.65 -17.25 0.34
CA ARG A 99 -25.56 -17.49 1.79
C ARG A 99 -24.80 -18.79 2.09
N PRO A 100 -23.73 -18.75 2.90
CA PRO A 100 -23.13 -19.96 3.46
C PRO A 100 -24.05 -20.60 4.48
N GLU A 101 -24.01 -21.93 4.56
CA GLU A 101 -24.77 -22.70 5.54
C GLU A 101 -24.49 -22.19 6.97
N ASN A 102 -25.53 -22.10 7.79
CA ASN A 102 -25.46 -21.59 9.17
C ASN A 102 -24.84 -20.18 9.33
N ASN A 103 -24.78 -19.38 8.26
CA ASN A 103 -24.12 -18.07 8.25
C ASN A 103 -22.63 -18.13 8.66
N ARG A 104 -21.93 -19.24 8.38
CA ARG A 104 -20.48 -19.29 8.59
C ARG A 104 -19.77 -18.28 7.70
N THR A 105 -18.57 -17.87 8.10
CA THR A 105 -17.71 -17.07 7.25
C THR A 105 -17.36 -17.83 5.96
N PRO A 106 -17.46 -17.20 4.79
CA PRO A 106 -17.03 -17.81 3.55
C PRO A 106 -15.51 -18.00 3.55
N THR A 107 -15.07 -19.13 3.01
CA THR A 107 -13.66 -19.41 2.79
C THR A 107 -13.09 -18.52 1.68
N ASN A 108 -11.77 -18.34 1.66
CA ASN A 108 -11.09 -17.61 0.58
C ASN A 108 -11.39 -18.22 -0.80
N TYR A 109 -11.50 -19.54 -0.89
CA TYR A 109 -11.93 -20.24 -2.09
C TYR A 109 -13.30 -19.77 -2.61
N GLU A 110 -14.27 -19.64 -1.70
CA GLU A 110 -15.64 -19.18 -2.02
C GLU A 110 -15.67 -17.70 -2.42
N VAL A 111 -14.93 -16.86 -1.69
CA VAL A 111 -14.74 -15.44 -2.04
C VAL A 111 -14.14 -15.32 -3.43
N ASP A 112 -13.08 -16.08 -3.70
CA ASP A 112 -12.43 -16.07 -5.00
C ASP A 112 -13.41 -16.51 -6.11
N CYS A 113 -14.27 -17.52 -5.86
CA CYS A 113 -15.35 -17.97 -6.76
C CYS A 113 -16.31 -16.85 -7.14
N CYS A 114 -16.62 -15.96 -6.21
CA CYS A 114 -17.57 -14.89 -6.46
C CYS A 114 -16.92 -13.57 -6.92
N ARG A 115 -15.62 -13.37 -6.66
CA ARG A 115 -14.87 -12.12 -6.92
C ARG A 115 -15.08 -11.51 -8.31
N ARG A 116 -15.20 -12.33 -9.36
CA ARG A 116 -15.44 -11.83 -10.73
C ARG A 116 -16.69 -10.95 -10.81
N SER A 117 -17.72 -11.26 -10.04
CA SER A 117 -18.95 -10.47 -10.00
C SER A 117 -18.73 -9.09 -9.37
N VAL A 118 -17.94 -9.02 -8.30
CA VAL A 118 -17.51 -7.76 -7.66
C VAL A 118 -16.74 -6.89 -8.64
N LEU A 119 -15.74 -7.46 -9.32
CA LEU A 119 -14.94 -6.72 -10.30
C LEU A 119 -15.79 -6.20 -11.46
N LYS A 120 -16.73 -7.01 -11.95
CA LYS A 120 -17.67 -6.60 -13.00
C LYS A 120 -18.51 -5.39 -12.57
N VAL A 121 -19.01 -5.39 -11.33
CA VAL A 121 -19.76 -4.25 -10.78
C VAL A 121 -18.88 -3.00 -10.68
N ILE A 122 -17.63 -3.14 -10.23
CA ILE A 122 -16.68 -2.01 -10.16
C ILE A 122 -16.43 -1.43 -11.55
N GLU A 123 -16.17 -2.28 -12.54
CA GLU A 123 -15.92 -1.88 -13.94
C GLU A 123 -17.13 -1.19 -14.58
N GLU A 124 -18.33 -1.73 -14.37
CA GLU A 124 -19.58 -1.20 -14.95
C GLU A 124 -20.06 0.08 -14.26
N ARG A 125 -19.97 0.14 -12.93
CA ARG A 125 -20.54 1.22 -12.13
C ARG A 125 -19.56 2.35 -11.85
N LYS A 126 -18.25 2.09 -11.92
CA LYS A 126 -17.17 3.08 -11.68
C LYS A 126 -17.39 3.88 -10.39
N PRO A 127 -17.38 3.22 -9.22
CA PRO A 127 -17.61 3.88 -7.94
C PRO A 127 -16.55 4.95 -7.68
N LYS A 128 -16.94 6.01 -6.95
CA LYS A 128 -15.97 6.99 -6.42
C LYS A 128 -15.32 6.47 -5.14
N VAL A 129 -16.09 5.76 -4.32
CA VAL A 129 -15.66 5.19 -3.04
C VAL A 129 -16.15 3.75 -2.94
N ILE A 130 -15.27 2.85 -2.51
CA ILE A 130 -15.58 1.47 -2.18
C ILE A 130 -15.32 1.26 -0.69
N ILE A 131 -16.35 0.93 0.09
CA ILE A 131 -16.23 0.62 1.51
C ILE A 131 -16.21 -0.90 1.69
N LEU A 132 -15.12 -1.41 2.26
CA LEU A 132 -14.94 -2.85 2.53
C LEU A 132 -15.25 -3.14 3.98
N LEU A 133 -16.32 -3.89 4.25
CA LEU A 133 -16.77 -4.23 5.59
C LEU A 133 -16.23 -5.61 6.00
N GLY A 134 -15.15 -5.63 6.79
CA GLY A 134 -14.57 -6.85 7.35
C GLY A 134 -13.61 -7.62 6.43
N ASN A 135 -13.16 -8.78 6.91
CA ASN A 135 -12.06 -9.55 6.31
C ASN A 135 -12.39 -10.12 4.93
N SER A 136 -13.60 -10.64 4.70
CA SER A 136 -13.94 -11.22 3.40
C SER A 136 -14.02 -10.16 2.30
N ALA A 137 -14.54 -8.97 2.61
CA ALA A 137 -14.54 -7.83 1.69
C ALA A 137 -13.12 -7.33 1.42
N LEU A 138 -12.29 -7.23 2.47
CA LEU A 138 -10.87 -6.90 2.38
C LEU A 138 -10.13 -7.88 1.46
N TYR A 139 -10.24 -9.19 1.71
CA TYR A 139 -9.59 -10.23 0.90
C TYR A 139 -10.08 -10.21 -0.55
N CYS A 140 -11.39 -10.05 -0.77
CA CYS A 140 -11.98 -9.99 -2.10
C CYS A 140 -11.30 -8.94 -3.00
N LEU A 141 -11.04 -7.74 -2.46
CA LEU A 141 -10.47 -6.66 -3.26
C LEU A 141 -8.95 -6.58 -3.15
N LEU A 142 -8.40 -6.59 -1.93
CA LEU A 142 -6.99 -6.34 -1.67
C LEU A 142 -6.13 -7.60 -1.66
N GLY A 143 -6.69 -8.79 -1.39
CA GLY A 143 -5.93 -10.05 -1.33
C GLY A 143 -5.21 -10.42 -2.63
N HIS A 144 -5.68 -9.89 -3.77
CA HIS A 144 -5.06 -10.11 -5.09
C HIS A 144 -4.10 -9.00 -5.51
N ARG A 145 -4.19 -7.84 -4.84
CA ARG A 145 -3.43 -6.61 -5.13
C ARG A 145 -2.23 -6.47 -4.21
N TRP A 146 -2.39 -6.82 -2.94
CA TRP A 146 -1.32 -6.85 -1.95
C TRP A 146 -0.63 -8.22 -1.96
N LYS A 147 0.57 -8.30 -2.55
CA LYS A 147 1.33 -9.56 -2.70
C LYS A 147 2.03 -10.06 -1.44
N LYS A 148 2.02 -9.26 -0.37
CA LYS A 148 2.56 -9.64 0.94
C LYS A 148 1.44 -10.20 1.83
N ASP A 149 1.78 -10.57 3.06
CA ASP A 149 0.77 -10.96 4.03
C ASP A 149 -0.26 -9.83 4.22
N LEU A 150 -1.51 -10.15 3.89
CA LEU A 150 -2.65 -9.26 4.03
C LEU A 150 -2.94 -9.00 5.51
N GLY A 151 -2.79 -10.00 6.38
CA GLY A 151 -3.26 -9.90 7.76
C GLY A 151 -4.78 -9.66 7.84
N GLY A 152 -5.23 -9.14 8.99
CA GLY A 152 -6.66 -8.89 9.26
C GLY A 152 -7.06 -7.42 9.14
N ILE A 153 -8.39 -7.18 9.19
CA ILE A 153 -9.01 -5.86 9.04
C ILE A 153 -8.45 -4.79 9.99
N MET A 154 -7.96 -5.16 11.18
CA MET A 154 -7.33 -4.23 12.13
C MET A 154 -6.18 -3.41 11.52
N LYS A 155 -5.38 -4.04 10.65
CA LYS A 155 -4.27 -3.40 9.92
C LYS A 155 -4.76 -2.39 8.88
N TRP A 156 -5.94 -2.62 8.31
CA TRP A 156 -6.45 -1.91 7.14
C TRP A 156 -7.54 -0.89 7.44
N ARG A 157 -8.23 -1.01 8.58
CA ARG A 157 -9.36 -0.14 8.91
C ARG A 157 -8.95 1.33 8.91
N GLY A 158 -9.80 2.19 8.35
CA GLY A 158 -9.64 3.64 8.35
C GLY A 158 -8.65 4.23 7.37
N TRP A 159 -7.89 3.40 6.63
CA TRP A 159 -7.14 3.89 5.48
C TRP A 159 -8.11 4.29 4.36
N THR A 160 -7.82 5.39 3.67
CA THR A 160 -8.51 5.79 2.44
C THR A 160 -7.52 5.68 1.29
N ILE A 161 -7.52 4.54 0.60
CA ILE A 161 -6.50 4.17 -0.39
C ILE A 161 -6.88 4.75 -1.76
N PRO A 162 -6.06 5.62 -2.40
CA PRO A 162 -6.36 6.20 -3.71
C PRO A 162 -6.01 5.23 -4.85
N ASP A 163 -6.86 4.22 -5.06
CA ASP A 163 -6.60 3.15 -6.02
C ASP A 163 -6.56 3.68 -7.47
N GLN A 164 -5.38 3.58 -8.08
CA GLN A 164 -5.10 4.11 -9.41
C GLN A 164 -5.69 3.25 -10.55
N ASP A 165 -5.95 1.96 -10.32
CA ASP A 165 -6.46 1.05 -11.33
C ASP A 165 -7.98 1.17 -11.49
N PHE A 166 -8.70 1.17 -10.37
CA PHE A 166 -10.15 1.38 -10.37
C PHE A 166 -10.53 2.85 -10.45
N ASN A 167 -9.56 3.75 -10.24
CA ASN A 167 -9.80 5.20 -10.15
C ASN A 167 -10.90 5.50 -9.13
N CYS A 168 -10.71 5.01 -7.90
CA CYS A 168 -11.63 5.16 -6.77
C CYS A 168 -10.89 5.12 -5.43
N TRP A 169 -11.54 5.57 -4.36
CA TRP A 169 -11.03 5.40 -3.00
C TRP A 169 -11.47 4.05 -2.43
N ILE A 170 -10.53 3.23 -1.95
CA ILE A 170 -10.84 1.99 -1.22
C ILE A 170 -10.70 2.26 0.28
N CYS A 171 -11.78 2.03 1.03
CA CYS A 171 -11.89 2.37 2.44
C CYS A 171 -12.29 1.12 3.26
N PRO A 172 -11.32 0.35 3.78
CA PRO A 172 -11.61 -0.78 4.65
C PRO A 172 -12.07 -0.31 6.03
N THR A 173 -13.03 -1.01 6.62
CA THR A 173 -13.44 -0.82 8.01
C THR A 173 -14.10 -2.08 8.59
N PHE A 174 -14.51 -2.03 9.86
CA PHE A 174 -15.16 -3.15 10.52
C PHE A 174 -16.49 -3.54 9.88
N HIS A 175 -16.80 -4.83 9.96
CA HIS A 175 -18.12 -5.32 9.62
C HIS A 175 -19.11 -4.99 10.74
N PRO A 176 -20.38 -4.62 10.45
CA PRO A 176 -21.37 -4.29 11.49
C PRO A 176 -21.60 -5.41 12.52
N SER A 177 -21.38 -6.68 12.15
CA SER A 177 -21.46 -7.81 13.08
C SER A 177 -20.35 -7.85 14.12
N PHE A 178 -19.17 -7.32 13.81
CA PHE A 178 -18.12 -7.12 14.80
C PHE A 178 -18.55 -5.99 15.75
N VAL A 179 -18.86 -4.81 15.20
CA VAL A 179 -19.27 -3.64 15.99
C VAL A 179 -20.45 -3.93 16.93
N GLY A 180 -21.48 -4.63 16.45
CA GLY A 180 -22.67 -4.96 17.27
C GLY A 180 -22.44 -5.97 18.39
N ARG A 181 -21.22 -6.53 18.54
CA ARG A 181 -20.82 -7.43 19.62
C ARG A 181 -19.81 -6.81 20.59
N GLU A 182 -19.21 -5.68 20.22
CA GLU A 182 -18.11 -5.05 20.94
C GLU A 182 -18.57 -3.83 21.75
N GLU A 183 -17.62 -3.23 22.46
CA GLU A 183 -17.83 -2.02 23.27
C GLU A 183 -18.01 -0.75 22.40
N LYS A 184 -18.47 0.33 23.04
CA LYS A 184 -18.84 1.60 22.36
C LYS A 184 -17.67 2.28 21.65
N GLU A 185 -16.46 2.01 22.09
CA GLU A 185 -15.20 2.51 21.54
C GLU A 185 -15.00 1.98 20.11
N VAL A 186 -15.36 0.72 19.86
CA VAL A 186 -15.31 0.11 18.52
C VAL A 186 -16.34 0.76 17.59
N GLU A 187 -17.55 1.06 18.09
CA GLU A 187 -18.55 1.81 17.33
C GLU A 187 -18.05 3.22 16.97
N THR A 188 -17.36 3.89 17.91
CA THR A 188 -16.77 5.21 17.68
C THR A 188 -15.70 5.17 16.59
N VAL A 189 -14.75 4.23 16.67
CA VAL A 189 -13.71 4.05 15.64
C VAL A 189 -14.32 3.70 14.28
N TRP A 190 -15.34 2.83 14.26
CA TRP A 190 -16.05 2.45 13.04
C TRP A 190 -16.75 3.65 12.40
N LEU A 191 -17.41 4.49 13.20
CA LEU A 191 -18.04 5.71 12.71
C LEU A 191 -17.02 6.68 12.12
N GLN A 192 -15.88 6.90 12.78
CA GLN A 192 -14.81 7.75 12.26
C GLN A 192 -14.26 7.24 10.93
N ASP A 193 -14.11 5.92 10.77
CA ASP A 193 -13.68 5.32 9.50
C ASP A 193 -14.70 5.54 8.38
N LEU A 194 -16.00 5.39 8.67
CA LEU A 194 -17.09 5.66 7.71
C LEU A 194 -17.14 7.14 7.33
N GLU A 195 -16.99 8.05 8.28
CA GLU A 195 -16.91 9.49 8.03
C GLU A 195 -15.72 9.84 7.12
N ARG A 196 -14.54 9.28 7.40
CA ARG A 196 -13.36 9.44 6.53
C ARG A 196 -13.65 8.93 5.11
N ALA A 197 -14.29 7.78 4.97
CA ALA A 197 -14.65 7.21 3.66
C ALA A 197 -15.63 8.09 2.90
N ILE A 198 -16.69 8.59 3.56
CA ILE A 198 -17.72 9.42 2.93
C ILE A 198 -17.17 10.77 2.49
N LYS A 199 -16.28 11.40 3.28
CA LYS A 199 -15.60 12.63 2.89
C LYS A 199 -14.86 12.51 1.55
N LYS A 200 -14.46 11.30 1.14
CA LYS A 200 -13.78 11.07 -0.14
C LYS A 200 -14.67 11.11 -1.37
N VAL A 201 -16.00 11.04 -1.22
CA VAL A 201 -16.96 11.10 -2.34
C VAL A 201 -16.82 12.39 -3.15
N ASP A 202 -16.49 13.48 -2.46
CA ASP A 202 -16.35 14.82 -3.04
C ASP A 202 -14.89 15.19 -3.34
N THR A 203 -13.94 14.29 -3.06
CA THR A 203 -12.53 14.50 -3.38
C THR A 203 -12.19 13.88 -4.73
N TYR A 204 -11.47 14.65 -5.55
CA TYR A 204 -10.82 14.10 -6.74
C TYR A 204 -9.73 13.12 -6.30
N LEU A 205 -9.58 12.02 -7.05
CA LEU A 205 -8.40 11.18 -6.90
C LEU A 205 -7.17 11.99 -7.29
N LEU A 206 -6.07 11.71 -6.61
CA LEU A 206 -4.76 12.23 -6.98
C LEU A 206 -4.55 11.96 -8.47
N SER A 207 -4.09 12.98 -9.21
CA SER A 207 -3.63 12.80 -10.58
C SER A 207 -2.66 11.63 -10.62
N LYS A 208 -2.68 10.86 -11.73
CA LYS A 208 -1.66 9.83 -11.93
C LYS A 208 -0.29 10.45 -11.69
N TYR A 209 0.48 9.86 -10.79
CA TYR A 209 1.79 10.40 -10.46
C TYR A 209 2.64 10.50 -11.72
N ASP A 210 3.40 11.59 -11.81
CA ASP A 210 4.46 11.66 -12.79
C ASP A 210 5.41 10.51 -12.56
N LYS A 211 5.78 9.88 -13.68
CA LYS A 211 6.75 8.81 -13.69
C LYS A 211 8.10 9.43 -13.32
N PRO A 212 8.71 9.06 -12.18
CA PRO A 212 9.95 9.65 -11.76
C PRO A 212 11.06 9.30 -12.75
N LEU A 213 11.95 10.26 -12.98
CA LEU A 213 13.20 10.06 -13.69
C LEU A 213 14.20 9.40 -12.73
N ILE A 214 14.39 8.10 -12.89
CA ILE A 214 15.44 7.35 -12.21
C ILE A 214 16.64 7.26 -13.16
N LYS A 215 17.64 8.14 -12.96
CA LYS A 215 18.87 8.20 -13.75
C LYS A 215 19.91 7.24 -13.15
N ILE A 216 20.28 6.21 -13.91
CA ILE A 216 21.42 5.36 -13.54
C ILE A 216 22.71 6.08 -13.92
N ILE A 217 23.61 6.26 -12.95
CA ILE A 217 24.94 6.85 -13.16
C ILE A 217 25.98 5.73 -13.06
N GLU A 218 26.93 5.70 -14.00
CA GLU A 218 28.06 4.75 -13.99
C GLU A 218 29.26 5.26 -13.17
N ALA A 219 29.61 6.55 -13.33
CA ALA A 219 30.68 7.21 -12.60
C ALA A 219 30.07 8.25 -11.66
N LEU A 220 30.20 8.02 -10.36
CA LEU A 220 29.62 8.90 -9.35
C LEU A 220 30.28 10.28 -9.39
N ASP A 221 29.49 11.30 -9.76
CA ASP A 221 29.88 12.70 -9.74
C ASP A 221 28.74 13.55 -9.15
N LEU A 222 29.09 14.37 -8.15
CA LEU A 222 28.14 15.28 -7.51
C LEU A 222 27.78 16.48 -8.39
N SER A 223 28.57 16.79 -9.42
CA SER A 223 28.30 17.90 -10.35
C SER A 223 26.95 17.78 -11.05
N GLU A 224 26.43 16.56 -11.20
CA GLU A 224 25.09 16.32 -11.75
C GLU A 224 23.99 16.27 -10.68
N ILE A 225 24.33 15.95 -9.43
CA ILE A 225 23.37 15.69 -8.35
C ILE A 225 23.07 16.99 -7.60
N LEU A 226 24.09 17.71 -7.16
CA LEU A 226 23.92 18.92 -6.33
C LEU A 226 23.07 19.99 -7.02
N PRO A 227 23.28 20.34 -8.31
CA PRO A 227 22.45 21.36 -8.96
C PRO A 227 20.99 20.93 -9.18
N SER A 228 20.66 19.67 -8.94
CA SER A 228 19.30 19.16 -9.08
C SER A 228 18.49 19.18 -7.78
N ILE A 229 19.14 19.51 -6.66
CA ILE A 229 18.48 19.67 -5.37
C ILE A 229 17.78 21.04 -5.39
N PRO A 230 16.46 21.11 -5.18
CA PRO A 230 15.75 22.38 -5.15
C PRO A 230 16.28 23.31 -4.04
N GLU A 231 16.68 24.53 -4.41
CA GLU A 231 17.28 25.52 -3.49
C GLU A 231 16.39 25.83 -2.27
N ASN A 232 15.07 25.83 -2.46
CA ASN A 232 14.09 26.14 -1.42
C ASN A 232 13.86 25.02 -0.40
N TYR A 233 14.29 23.79 -0.67
CA TYR A 233 14.07 22.63 0.21
C TYR A 233 15.36 22.00 0.74
N ASN A 234 16.44 22.11 -0.03
CA ASN A 234 17.80 21.65 0.24
C ASN A 234 17.90 20.30 0.97
N ARG A 235 17.17 19.29 0.48
CA ARG A 235 17.12 17.95 1.09
C ARG A 235 17.06 16.84 0.06
N VAL A 236 17.58 15.66 0.44
CA VAL A 236 17.55 14.44 -0.35
C VAL A 236 17.00 13.28 0.46
N ALA A 237 16.34 12.33 -0.20
CA ALA A 237 16.12 11.01 0.37
C ALA A 237 17.12 10.04 -0.25
N PHE A 238 17.72 9.17 0.55
CA PHE A 238 18.61 8.14 0.01
C PHE A 238 18.30 6.78 0.62
N ASP A 239 18.68 5.74 -0.11
CA ASP A 239 18.44 4.36 0.26
C ASP A 239 19.63 3.48 -0.15
N TYR A 240 19.83 2.38 0.56
CA TYR A 240 20.88 1.40 0.30
C TYR A 240 20.30 0.02 0.04
N GLU A 241 20.72 -0.59 -1.06
CA GLU A 241 20.68 -2.04 -1.17
C GLU A 241 21.98 -2.64 -0.67
N THR A 242 21.85 -3.64 0.18
CA THR A 242 22.98 -4.24 0.87
C THR A 242 22.86 -5.76 0.85
N THR A 243 23.95 -6.44 1.17
CA THR A 243 23.98 -7.90 1.20
C THR A 243 23.31 -8.49 2.46
N GLY A 244 22.65 -7.70 3.31
CA GLY A 244 21.89 -8.18 4.47
C GLY A 244 21.56 -7.08 5.47
N ILE A 245 21.07 -7.44 6.65
CA ILE A 245 20.49 -6.43 7.57
C ILE A 245 21.58 -5.71 8.38
N LYS A 246 22.61 -6.42 8.83
CA LYS A 246 23.65 -5.88 9.71
C LYS A 246 24.97 -5.65 8.96
N PRO A 247 25.62 -4.49 9.14
CA PRO A 247 26.87 -4.20 8.44
C PRO A 247 28.09 -4.89 9.05
N HIS A 248 28.03 -5.37 10.30
CA HIS A 248 29.24 -5.76 11.05
C HIS A 248 29.86 -7.10 10.62
N ALA A 249 29.05 -8.04 10.15
CA ALA A 249 29.54 -9.37 9.80
C ALA A 249 30.41 -9.37 8.54
N LYS A 250 31.38 -10.29 8.48
CA LYS A 250 32.32 -10.42 7.35
C LYS A 250 31.55 -10.70 6.06
N GLY A 251 31.99 -10.08 4.96
CA GLY A 251 31.38 -10.26 3.64
C GLY A 251 30.24 -9.28 3.34
N HIS A 252 29.69 -8.60 4.35
CA HIS A 252 28.60 -7.65 4.11
C HIS A 252 29.05 -6.40 3.34
N ARG A 253 28.28 -5.97 2.34
CA ARG A 253 28.60 -4.81 1.48
C ARG A 253 27.35 -4.00 1.17
N ILE A 254 27.55 -2.69 0.94
CA ILE A 254 26.59 -1.86 0.22
C ILE A 254 26.77 -2.19 -1.26
N ILE A 255 25.69 -2.53 -1.94
CA ILE A 255 25.68 -2.95 -3.34
C ILE A 255 25.37 -1.76 -4.24
N CYS A 256 24.32 -1.01 -3.95
CA CYS A 256 23.97 0.21 -4.65
C CYS A 256 23.38 1.25 -3.70
N VAL A 257 23.32 2.48 -4.21
CA VAL A 257 22.79 3.66 -3.52
C VAL A 257 21.85 4.37 -4.48
N SER A 258 20.73 4.85 -3.95
CA SER A 258 19.87 5.81 -4.62
C SER A 258 19.81 7.13 -3.86
N ILE A 259 19.65 8.24 -4.60
CA ILE A 259 19.54 9.59 -4.07
C ILE A 259 18.41 10.29 -4.83
N ALA A 260 17.26 10.42 -4.19
CA ALA A 260 16.14 11.23 -4.67
C ALA A 260 16.36 12.69 -4.26
N THR A 261 16.49 13.56 -5.26
CA THR A 261 16.65 15.02 -5.05
C THR A 261 15.33 15.77 -5.11
N SER A 262 14.29 15.14 -5.67
CA SER A 262 12.92 15.63 -5.65
C SER A 262 11.92 14.47 -5.70
N GLU A 263 10.63 14.78 -5.64
CA GLU A 263 9.55 13.82 -5.84
C GLU A 263 9.58 13.09 -7.19
N ASN A 264 10.29 13.62 -8.19
CA ASN A 264 10.27 13.11 -9.57
C ASN A 264 11.67 12.84 -10.12
N LYS A 265 12.74 12.96 -9.33
CA LYS A 265 14.11 12.80 -9.80
C LYS A 265 14.96 12.04 -8.80
N CYS A 266 15.58 10.96 -9.26
CA CYS A 266 16.49 10.14 -8.48
C CYS A 266 17.71 9.75 -9.30
N TYR A 267 18.85 9.70 -8.65
CA TYR A 267 20.09 9.16 -9.18
C TYR A 267 20.41 7.85 -8.50
N VAL A 268 20.83 6.84 -9.25
CA VAL A 268 21.17 5.53 -8.68
C VAL A 268 22.47 5.02 -9.28
N PHE A 269 23.33 4.46 -8.47
CA PHE A 269 24.63 3.94 -8.90
C PHE A 269 25.03 2.72 -8.08
N MET A 270 25.84 1.86 -8.67
CA MET A 270 26.50 0.79 -7.92
C MET A 270 27.54 1.39 -6.99
N MET A 271 27.64 0.89 -5.76
CA MET A 271 28.66 1.34 -4.82
C MET A 271 30.06 1.13 -5.44
N PRO A 272 30.85 2.20 -5.65
CA PRO A 272 32.18 2.07 -6.25
C PRO A 272 33.11 1.19 -5.42
N LYS A 273 34.15 0.61 -6.03
CA LYS A 273 35.07 -0.29 -5.33
C LYS A 273 36.15 0.48 -4.56
N SER A 274 36.67 1.56 -5.14
CA SER A 274 37.73 2.36 -4.52
C SER A 274 37.17 3.39 -3.54
N ARG A 275 37.98 3.84 -2.59
CA ARG A 275 37.60 4.92 -1.67
C ARG A 275 37.47 6.27 -2.40
N ILE A 276 38.34 6.52 -3.38
CA ILE A 276 38.38 7.77 -4.15
C ILE A 276 37.07 7.95 -4.92
N GLU A 277 36.61 6.91 -5.62
CA GLU A 277 35.35 6.98 -6.37
C GLU A 277 34.11 7.08 -5.46
N ARG A 278 34.21 6.66 -4.18
CA ARG A 278 33.13 6.84 -3.19
C ARG A 278 33.10 8.24 -2.61
N GLN A 279 34.19 8.99 -2.71
CA GLN A 279 34.36 10.27 -2.03
C GLN A 279 33.21 11.24 -2.29
N PRO A 280 32.69 11.40 -3.52
CA PRO A 280 31.58 12.33 -3.75
C PRO A 280 30.33 11.97 -2.93
N PHE A 281 30.00 10.69 -2.76
CA PHE A 281 28.86 10.30 -1.93
C PHE A 281 29.15 10.47 -0.43
N ILE A 282 30.38 10.21 0.00
CA ILE A 282 30.83 10.48 1.38
C ILE A 282 30.72 11.98 1.69
N ASP A 283 31.10 12.84 0.75
CA ASP A 283 30.99 14.29 0.89
C ASP A 283 29.53 14.74 1.01
N LEU A 284 28.62 14.14 0.23
CA LEU A 284 27.18 14.38 0.37
C LEU A 284 26.69 13.99 1.77
N LEU A 285 27.06 12.81 2.28
CA LEU A 285 26.68 12.36 3.63
C LEU A 285 27.24 13.30 4.73
N ALA A 286 28.44 13.84 4.53
CA ALA A 286 29.11 14.74 5.47
C ALA A 286 28.60 16.20 5.41
N ASN A 287 27.92 16.59 4.33
CA ASN A 287 27.50 17.97 4.10
C ASN A 287 26.42 18.40 5.12
N PRO A 288 26.64 19.38 6.00
CA PRO A 288 25.65 19.80 6.99
C PRO A 288 24.51 20.64 6.39
N ASP A 289 24.71 21.24 5.22
CA ASP A 289 23.74 22.15 4.61
C ASP A 289 22.61 21.39 3.91
N ILE A 290 22.87 20.16 3.46
CA ILE A 290 21.87 19.33 2.76
C ILE A 290 21.20 18.39 3.77
N GLY A 291 19.88 18.51 3.94
CA GLY A 291 19.11 17.60 4.79
C GLY A 291 19.02 16.19 4.21
N LYS A 292 19.15 15.15 5.05
CA LYS A 292 19.01 13.74 4.65
C LYS A 292 17.73 13.16 5.23
N MET A 293 17.03 12.42 4.39
CA MET A 293 15.86 11.65 4.75
C MET A 293 16.11 10.18 4.40
N ALA A 294 15.57 9.30 5.22
CA ALA A 294 15.54 7.88 4.91
C ALA A 294 14.23 7.27 5.39
N HIS A 295 13.93 6.06 4.93
CA HIS A 295 12.80 5.34 5.48
C HIS A 295 13.12 4.75 6.84
N ASN A 296 14.34 4.31 7.09
CA ASN A 296 14.73 3.73 8.38
C ASN A 296 16.12 4.21 8.77
N MET A 297 16.25 5.48 9.18
CA MET A 297 17.54 6.18 9.31
C MET A 297 18.56 5.40 10.14
N LYS A 298 18.11 4.63 11.13
CA LYS A 298 18.97 3.74 11.92
C LYS A 298 19.75 2.75 11.05
N PHE A 299 19.10 2.18 10.03
CA PHE A 299 19.71 1.27 9.08
C PHE A 299 20.75 1.99 8.21
N GLU A 300 20.37 3.09 7.55
CA GLU A 300 21.30 3.85 6.71
C GLU A 300 22.51 4.34 7.51
N GLU A 301 22.28 4.95 8.69
CA GLU A 301 23.33 5.44 9.59
C GLU A 301 24.32 4.32 9.97
N ALA A 302 23.82 3.15 10.38
CA ALA A 302 24.68 2.03 10.74
C ALA A 302 25.57 1.57 9.57
N TRP A 303 25.01 1.53 8.35
CA TRP A 303 25.76 1.16 7.15
C TRP A 303 26.78 2.24 6.75
N SER A 304 26.42 3.52 6.81
CA SER A 304 27.32 4.64 6.51
C SER A 304 28.51 4.67 7.47
N VAL A 305 28.26 4.54 8.78
CA VAL A 305 29.32 4.53 9.80
C VAL A 305 30.23 3.31 9.62
N VAL A 306 29.67 2.11 9.49
CA VAL A 306 30.46 0.88 9.52
C VAL A 306 31.18 0.60 8.19
N ARG A 307 30.54 0.90 7.04
CA ARG A 307 31.08 0.58 5.71
C ARG A 307 31.73 1.75 5.00
N LEU A 308 31.31 2.97 5.27
CA LEU A 308 31.88 4.18 4.66
C LEU A 308 32.77 4.96 5.62
N ARG A 309 32.70 4.69 6.94
CA ARG A 309 33.37 5.45 8.01
C ARG A 309 32.96 6.93 8.00
N GLN A 310 31.70 7.18 7.68
CA GLN A 310 31.12 8.52 7.60
C GLN A 310 29.74 8.49 8.26
N PRO A 311 29.58 9.07 9.46
CA PRO A 311 28.27 9.39 10.01
C PRO A 311 27.51 10.33 9.08
N VAL A 312 26.19 10.21 9.02
CA VAL A 312 25.38 11.08 8.18
C VAL A 312 25.08 12.37 8.95
N GLN A 313 25.41 13.50 8.33
CA GLN A 313 25.16 14.83 8.88
C GLN A 313 23.82 15.38 8.38
N ASN A 314 23.17 16.17 9.24
CA ASN A 314 21.88 16.82 8.98
C ASN A 314 20.75 15.84 8.61
N TRP A 315 20.47 14.93 9.52
CA TRP A 315 19.30 14.06 9.46
C TRP A 315 18.02 14.87 9.72
N VAL A 316 17.10 14.94 8.74
CA VAL A 316 15.90 15.78 8.83
C VAL A 316 14.58 15.00 8.91
N TRP A 317 14.53 13.73 8.47
CA TRP A 317 13.29 12.95 8.55
C TRP A 317 13.48 11.43 8.44
N ASP A 318 12.81 10.71 9.35
CA ASP A 318 12.64 9.25 9.30
C ASP A 318 11.18 8.94 8.96
N SER A 319 10.91 8.50 7.73
CA SER A 319 9.51 8.27 7.32
C SER A 319 8.86 7.04 7.96
N MET A 320 9.63 6.07 8.48
CA MET A 320 9.08 4.94 9.25
C MET A 320 8.73 5.36 10.67
N GLN A 321 9.55 6.17 11.34
CA GLN A 321 9.24 6.71 12.66
C GLN A 321 8.06 7.67 12.61
N ALA A 322 8.00 8.55 11.61
CA ALA A 322 6.81 9.38 11.38
C ALA A 322 5.56 8.53 11.17
N ALA A 323 5.67 7.41 10.43
CA ALA A 323 4.56 6.47 10.29
C ALA A 323 4.16 5.83 11.63
N HIS A 324 5.11 5.50 12.52
CA HIS A 324 4.82 5.00 13.87
C HIS A 324 4.10 6.03 14.75
N VAL A 325 4.44 7.31 14.61
CA VAL A 325 3.79 8.41 15.35
C VAL A 325 2.37 8.64 14.86
N LEU A 326 2.17 8.66 13.54
CA LEU A 326 0.86 8.84 12.92
C LEU A 326 -0.07 7.64 13.15
N ASP A 327 0.49 6.42 13.20
CA ASP A 327 -0.27 5.19 13.39
C ASP A 327 0.59 4.09 14.01
N ASN A 328 0.34 3.78 15.29
CA ASN A 328 1.10 2.78 16.04
C ASN A 328 0.63 1.33 15.83
N ARG A 329 -0.28 1.07 14.89
CA ARG A 329 -0.73 -0.30 14.61
C ARG A 329 0.41 -1.17 14.08
N PRO A 330 0.44 -2.46 14.42
CA PRO A 330 1.49 -3.35 13.96
C PRO A 330 1.42 -3.56 12.43
N GLY A 331 2.58 -3.50 11.78
CA GLY A 331 2.72 -3.85 10.37
C GLY A 331 2.25 -2.79 9.36
N VAL A 332 2.01 -1.55 9.80
CA VAL A 332 1.58 -0.44 8.92
C VAL A 332 2.71 0.52 8.55
N THR A 333 3.90 0.42 9.14
CA THR A 333 4.93 1.46 9.02
C THR A 333 5.93 1.25 7.89
N GLY A 334 6.03 0.04 7.35
CA GLY A 334 6.97 -0.25 6.26
C GLY A 334 6.65 0.47 4.95
N LEU A 335 7.69 0.88 4.22
CA LEU A 335 7.60 1.73 3.03
C LEU A 335 6.59 1.23 2.02
N LYS A 336 6.66 -0.05 1.62
CA LYS A 336 5.73 -0.61 0.63
C LYS A 336 4.27 -0.53 1.07
N PHE A 337 4.00 -0.67 2.38
CA PHE A 337 2.64 -0.55 2.90
C PHE A 337 2.18 0.90 2.85
N GLN A 338 3.00 1.83 3.36
CA GLN A 338 2.71 3.27 3.28
C GLN A 338 2.52 3.73 1.84
N VAL A 339 3.37 3.27 0.93
CA VAL A 339 3.25 3.55 -0.51
C VAL A 339 1.90 3.09 -1.05
N TYR A 340 1.50 1.87 -0.71
CA TYR A 340 0.22 1.35 -1.15
C TYR A 340 -0.97 2.12 -0.56
N VAL A 341 -1.02 2.34 0.75
CA VAL A 341 -2.20 2.96 1.39
C VAL A 341 -2.29 4.47 1.17
N ARG A 342 -1.16 5.17 1.02
CA ARG A 342 -1.11 6.62 0.84
C ARG A 342 -1.17 7.01 -0.64
N PHE A 343 -0.55 6.22 -1.52
CA PHE A 343 -0.42 6.58 -2.93
C PHE A 343 -1.14 5.64 -3.89
N GLY A 344 -1.63 4.48 -3.44
CA GLY A 344 -2.37 3.53 -4.28
C GLY A 344 -1.49 2.80 -5.31
N VAL A 345 -0.17 2.82 -5.11
CA VAL A 345 0.79 2.16 -6.00
C VAL A 345 0.92 0.70 -5.60
N VAL A 346 0.50 -0.16 -6.52
CA VAL A 346 0.57 -1.61 -6.35
C VAL A 346 1.97 -2.08 -6.71
N ASP A 347 2.58 -2.83 -5.78
CA ASP A 347 3.73 -3.72 -5.99
C ASP A 347 4.76 -3.32 -7.05
N TYR A 348 5.85 -2.70 -6.58
CA TYR A 348 7.04 -2.40 -7.40
C TYR A 348 8.26 -3.22 -6.95
N SER A 349 8.04 -4.27 -6.15
CA SER A 349 9.09 -4.91 -5.35
C SER A 349 9.19 -6.42 -5.55
N SER A 350 8.13 -7.08 -6.04
CA SER A 350 8.05 -8.55 -6.10
C SER A 350 9.16 -9.23 -6.89
N GLU A 351 9.71 -8.58 -7.91
CA GLU A 351 10.80 -9.16 -8.70
C GLU A 351 12.15 -9.15 -7.97
N VAL A 352 12.36 -8.22 -7.01
CA VAL A 352 13.65 -8.02 -6.32
C VAL A 352 13.62 -8.60 -4.89
N GLU A 353 12.50 -8.50 -4.17
CA GLU A 353 12.38 -8.94 -2.78
C GLU A 353 12.82 -10.38 -2.48
N PRO A 354 12.61 -11.38 -3.36
CA PRO A 354 13.12 -12.73 -3.13
C PRO A 354 14.63 -12.78 -2.94
N TYR A 355 15.37 -11.85 -3.55
CA TYR A 355 16.84 -11.80 -3.48
C TYR A 355 17.36 -10.98 -2.29
N LEU A 356 16.53 -10.12 -1.70
CA LEU A 356 16.92 -9.29 -0.56
C LEU A 356 16.77 -10.01 0.79
N LYS A 357 16.09 -11.15 0.81
CA LYS A 357 15.93 -11.99 2.00
C LYS A 357 17.06 -13.01 2.09
N SER A 358 17.50 -13.31 3.30
CA SER A 358 18.39 -14.44 3.58
C SER A 358 17.61 -15.73 3.76
N ALA A 359 18.24 -16.87 3.45
CA ALA A 359 17.66 -18.19 3.69
C ALA A 359 17.44 -18.50 5.19
N SER A 360 18.18 -17.85 6.09
CA SER A 360 18.02 -17.98 7.54
C SER A 360 17.43 -16.72 8.17
N LYS A 361 16.84 -16.86 9.37
CA LYS A 361 16.35 -15.74 10.19
C LYS A 361 17.48 -15.01 10.94
N ASP A 362 18.74 -15.38 10.74
CA ASP A 362 19.88 -14.71 11.36
C ASP A 362 20.11 -13.35 10.67
N GLY A 363 20.13 -12.28 11.46
CA GLY A 363 20.38 -10.92 10.94
C GLY A 363 21.78 -10.70 10.37
N ASN A 364 22.71 -11.64 10.57
CA ASN A 364 24.04 -11.65 9.94
C ASN A 364 24.11 -12.50 8.67
N ALA A 365 22.99 -13.09 8.24
CA ALA A 365 22.98 -13.89 7.02
C ALA A 365 23.06 -13.00 5.78
N ILE A 366 23.84 -13.48 4.81
CA ILE A 366 23.94 -12.85 3.49
C ILE A 366 22.67 -13.21 2.70
N ASN A 367 22.10 -12.22 2.03
CA ASN A 367 20.96 -12.41 1.14
C ASN A 367 21.39 -12.91 -0.26
N HIS A 368 20.41 -13.18 -1.11
CA HIS A 368 20.63 -13.72 -2.45
C HIS A 368 20.84 -12.62 -3.51
N ILE A 369 21.26 -11.41 -3.13
CA ILE A 369 21.37 -10.26 -4.03
C ILE A 369 22.36 -10.51 -5.19
N TYR A 370 23.41 -11.31 -4.95
CA TYR A 370 24.37 -11.68 -5.99
C TYR A 370 23.75 -12.57 -7.07
N GLU A 371 22.80 -13.45 -6.71
CA GLU A 371 22.06 -14.26 -7.68
C GLU A 371 21.20 -13.38 -8.59
N LEU A 372 20.68 -12.25 -8.09
CA LEU A 372 20.02 -11.26 -8.93
C LEU A 372 21.01 -10.60 -9.89
N LEU A 373 22.18 -10.18 -9.41
CA LEU A 373 23.17 -9.51 -10.24
C LEU A 373 23.74 -10.38 -11.38
N GLU A 374 23.74 -11.70 -11.20
CA GLU A 374 24.15 -12.67 -12.22
C GLU A 374 23.09 -12.86 -13.33
N LYS A 375 21.83 -12.48 -13.08
CA LYS A 375 20.77 -12.61 -14.07
C LYS A 375 20.86 -11.53 -15.15
N PRO A 376 20.51 -11.86 -16.42
CA PRO A 376 20.35 -10.85 -17.46
C PRO A 376 19.40 -9.74 -17.01
N GLY A 377 19.86 -8.49 -17.01
CA GLY A 377 19.08 -7.32 -16.57
C GLY A 377 18.93 -7.15 -15.06
N GLY A 378 19.44 -8.07 -14.23
CA GLY A 378 19.25 -8.03 -12.78
C GLY A 378 19.90 -6.82 -12.09
N LYS A 379 21.04 -6.35 -12.59
CA LYS A 379 21.65 -5.08 -12.16
C LYS A 379 20.71 -3.88 -12.37
N GLU A 380 20.13 -3.75 -13.55
CA GLU A 380 19.21 -2.65 -13.86
C GLU A 380 17.94 -2.73 -13.02
N MET A 381 17.43 -3.95 -12.80
CA MET A 381 16.28 -4.20 -11.95
C MET A 381 16.53 -3.77 -10.50
N LEU A 382 17.68 -4.13 -9.93
CA LEU A 382 18.07 -3.73 -8.57
C LEU A 382 18.22 -2.21 -8.45
N LEU A 383 18.89 -1.56 -9.41
CA LEU A 383 19.08 -0.11 -9.40
C LEU A 383 17.74 0.62 -9.52
N LYS A 384 16.83 0.15 -10.38
CA LYS A 384 15.48 0.72 -10.47
C LYS A 384 14.73 0.56 -9.16
N TYR A 385 14.78 -0.61 -8.53
CA TYR A 385 14.14 -0.87 -7.23
C TYR A 385 14.64 0.10 -6.15
N CYS A 386 15.96 0.21 -5.98
CA CYS A 386 16.59 1.13 -5.03
C CYS A 386 16.19 2.59 -5.31
N GLY A 387 16.17 3.00 -6.59
CA GLY A 387 15.70 4.33 -7.00
C GLY A 387 14.25 4.62 -6.63
N TRP A 388 13.38 3.62 -6.78
CA TRP A 388 11.98 3.73 -6.36
C TRP A 388 11.84 3.89 -4.84
N ASP A 389 12.67 3.21 -4.05
CA ASP A 389 12.62 3.35 -2.60
C ASP A 389 13.03 4.73 -2.10
N ALA A 390 14.07 5.34 -2.69
CA ALA A 390 14.38 6.73 -2.38
C ALA A 390 13.27 7.70 -2.83
N ILE A 391 12.68 7.53 -4.03
CA ILE A 391 11.59 8.41 -4.50
C ILE A 391 10.37 8.33 -3.58
N TRP A 392 9.97 7.12 -3.21
CA TRP A 392 8.82 6.94 -2.35
C TRP A 392 9.09 7.38 -0.92
N THR A 393 10.32 7.22 -0.44
CA THR A 393 10.76 7.82 0.83
C THR A 393 10.62 9.33 0.76
N TYR A 394 11.12 9.99 -0.29
CA TYR A 394 10.99 11.44 -0.47
C TYR A 394 9.52 11.89 -0.44
N ARG A 395 8.68 11.30 -1.30
CA ARG A 395 7.25 11.64 -1.39
C ARG A 395 6.51 11.39 -0.08
N LEU A 396 6.81 10.28 0.61
CA LEU A 396 6.20 9.94 1.89
C LEU A 396 6.62 10.93 2.98
N SER A 397 7.91 11.28 3.05
CA SER A 397 8.41 12.28 4.00
C SER A 397 7.71 13.63 3.82
N MET A 398 7.59 14.10 2.57
CA MET A 398 6.89 15.36 2.26
C MET A 398 5.42 15.32 2.70
N LEU A 399 4.72 14.21 2.40
CA LEU A 399 3.33 14.03 2.82
C LEU A 399 3.18 14.03 4.34
N GLN A 400 4.07 13.33 5.05
CA GLN A 400 4.03 13.23 6.51
C GLN A 400 4.38 14.54 7.20
N MET A 401 5.40 15.27 6.73
CA MET A 401 5.75 16.59 7.23
C MET A 401 4.55 17.53 7.16
N ASN A 402 3.85 17.56 6.02
CA ASN A 402 2.64 18.36 5.87
C ASN A 402 1.50 17.88 6.79
N GLU A 403 1.28 16.56 6.91
CA GLU A 403 0.24 16.00 7.82
C GLU A 403 0.53 16.32 9.30
N MET A 404 1.80 16.39 9.67
CA MET A 404 2.25 16.68 11.03
C MET A 404 2.44 18.18 11.30
N ASN A 405 2.09 19.06 10.35
CA ASN A 405 2.35 20.50 10.40
C ASN A 405 3.82 20.81 10.78
N TYR A 406 4.74 20.05 10.20
CA TYR A 406 6.17 20.19 10.47
C TYR A 406 6.81 21.40 9.76
N GLU A 407 6.05 22.11 8.92
CA GLU A 407 6.50 23.36 8.30
C GLU A 407 5.88 24.55 9.06
N ASP A 408 6.65 25.06 10.05
CA ASP A 408 6.72 26.48 10.49
C ASP A 408 7.67 26.70 11.70
N ASP A 409 8.17 25.64 12.36
CA ASP A 409 9.14 25.77 13.46
C ASP A 409 10.45 25.00 13.16
N LEU A 410 11.38 25.66 12.48
CA LEU A 410 12.81 25.33 12.59
C LEU A 410 13.61 26.59 12.93
N PRO A 411 13.80 26.90 14.21
CA PRO A 411 15.02 27.54 14.67
C PRO A 411 16.09 26.44 14.82
N PHE A 412 17.22 26.58 14.13
CA PHE A 412 18.60 26.36 14.60
C PHE A 412 19.53 26.24 13.40
#